data_AF-A0A2N9NAG1-F1
#
_entry.id   AF-A0A2N9NAG1-F1
#
_cell.length_a   1.000
_cell.length_b   1.000
_cell.length_c   1.000
_cell.angle_alpha   90.00
_cell.angle_beta   90.00
_cell.angle_gamma   90.00
#
_symmetry.space_group_name_H-M   'P 1'
#
loop_
_entity.id
_entity.type
_entity.pdbx_description
1 polymer ?
#
loop_
_entity_poly.entity_id
_entity_poly.type
_entity_poly.pdbx_seq_one_letter_code
_entity_poly.pdbx_strand_id
1 'polypeptide(L)'
;MGMRLRLKSSYDISSFSTNVQVILTALQKYGMIMADNGSAMYISGAPDNRWSNDDLHNLGQVPASAFEVVEMNPVYTQANVPQGAAPTISSFTTSAPSVSAGTGVTLSWSVSGASYLIVSPQVGAVRGTSINFTPSQTTTYTLYATNQFGRSTATVMVSVQ
;
A
#
# COMPACT_ATOMS: atom_id res chain seq x y z
N MET A 1 0.89 22.96 11.98
CA MET A 1 1.87 23.25 10.89
C MET A 1 2.79 22.05 10.72
N GLY A 2 3.37 21.83 9.54
CA GLY A 2 4.08 20.59 9.21
C GLY A 2 3.63 19.89 7.92
N MET A 3 2.70 20.49 7.16
CA MET A 3 2.36 20.02 5.81
C MET A 3 3.61 20.05 4.93
N ARG A 4 3.81 19.00 4.14
CA ARG A 4 4.91 18.94 3.17
C ARG A 4 4.40 19.38 1.81
N LEU A 5 5.10 20.34 1.22
CA LEU A 5 4.90 20.76 -0.16
C LEU A 5 6.09 20.31 -0.98
N ARG A 6 5.88 19.97 -2.25
CA ARG A 6 6.97 19.64 -3.18
C ARG A 6 6.80 20.43 -4.46
N LEU A 7 7.90 20.95 -5.00
CA LEU A 7 7.87 21.57 -6.32
C LEU A 7 7.70 20.46 -7.37
N LYS A 8 6.74 20.61 -8.29
CA LYS A 8 6.53 19.61 -9.34
C LYS A 8 7.81 19.43 -10.15
N SER A 9 8.18 18.17 -10.41
CA SER A 9 9.35 17.86 -11.24
C SER A 9 9.23 18.37 -12.68
N SER A 10 8.00 18.60 -13.14
CA SER A 10 7.70 19.17 -14.46
C SER A 10 7.76 20.69 -14.53
N TYR A 11 7.90 21.39 -13.39
CA TYR A 11 8.05 22.83 -13.39
C TYR A 11 9.43 23.20 -13.96
N ASP A 12 9.44 23.99 -15.03
CA ASP A 12 10.69 24.43 -15.66
C ASP A 12 11.38 25.48 -14.79
N ILE A 13 12.64 25.20 -14.44
CA ILE A 13 13.47 26.06 -13.60
C ILE A 13 14.63 26.68 -14.39
N SER A 14 14.73 26.41 -15.69
CA SER A 14 15.87 26.80 -16.53
C SER A 14 16.03 28.33 -16.65
N SER A 15 14.94 29.08 -16.48
CA SER A 15 14.94 30.55 -16.51
C SER A 15 15.51 31.20 -15.24
N PHE A 16 15.69 30.45 -14.16
CA PHE A 16 16.23 30.97 -12.91
C PHE A 16 17.76 30.97 -12.92
N SER A 17 18.38 31.77 -12.06
CA SER A 17 19.85 31.75 -11.88
C SER A 17 20.33 30.36 -11.47
N THR A 18 21.59 30.03 -11.75
CA THR A 18 22.18 28.76 -11.35
C THR A 18 22.10 28.51 -9.85
N ASN A 19 22.25 29.55 -9.03
CA ASN A 19 22.08 29.46 -7.58
C ASN A 19 20.64 29.10 -7.20
N VAL A 20 19.64 29.81 -7.74
CA VAL A 20 18.23 29.53 -7.46
C VAL A 20 17.84 28.14 -7.95
N GLN A 21 18.36 27.70 -9.10
CA GLN A 21 18.15 26.34 -9.59
C GLN A 21 18.62 25.26 -8.62
N VAL A 22 19.69 25.48 -7.84
CA VAL A 22 20.10 24.53 -6.77
C VAL A 22 18.98 24.34 -5.75
N ILE A 23 18.38 25.44 -5.30
CA ILE A 23 17.27 25.41 -4.32
C ILE A 23 16.03 24.79 -4.94
N LEU A 24 15.65 25.19 -6.16
CA LEU A 24 14.45 24.66 -6.82
C LEU A 24 14.60 23.16 -7.13
N THR A 25 15.79 22.70 -7.49
CA THR A 25 16.10 21.28 -7.63
C THR A 25 15.94 20.55 -6.29
N ALA A 26 16.40 21.14 -5.18
CA ALA A 26 16.18 20.59 -3.86
C ALA A 26 14.69 20.56 -3.49
N LEU A 27 13.90 21.59 -3.84
CA LEU A 27 12.46 21.60 -3.64
C LEU A 27 11.71 20.59 -4.52
N GLN A 28 12.22 20.27 -5.72
CA GLN A 28 11.69 19.19 -6.56
C GLN A 28 11.97 17.83 -5.96
N LYS A 29 13.16 17.64 -5.38
CA LYS A 29 13.61 16.35 -4.85
C LYS A 29 13.10 16.06 -3.43
N TYR A 30 13.15 17.04 -2.55
CA TYR A 30 12.92 16.89 -1.11
C TYR A 30 11.68 17.63 -0.63
N GLY A 31 11.26 18.67 -1.35
CA GLY A 31 10.18 19.54 -0.93
C GLY A 31 10.55 20.50 0.20
N MET A 32 9.53 21.11 0.78
CA MET A 32 9.59 22.06 1.89
C MET A 32 8.51 21.75 2.92
N ILE A 33 8.68 22.31 4.13
CA ILE A 33 7.73 22.19 5.22
C ILE A 33 7.01 23.53 5.38
N MET A 34 5.68 23.49 5.42
CA MET A 34 4.86 24.67 5.74
C MET A 34 4.98 24.98 7.23
N ALA A 35 5.65 26.09 7.54
CA ALA A 35 5.99 26.52 8.89
C ALA A 35 4.83 27.26 9.60
N ASP A 36 4.11 28.11 8.88
CA ASP A 36 2.94 28.86 9.36
C ASP A 36 1.99 29.24 8.20
N ASN A 37 0.85 29.85 8.53
CA ASN A 37 -0.16 30.34 7.57
C ASN A 37 -0.14 31.89 7.49
N GLY A 38 1.05 32.48 7.43
CA GLY A 38 1.27 33.92 7.26
C GLY A 38 1.08 34.39 5.81
N SER A 39 2.09 35.03 5.24
CA SER A 39 2.07 35.50 3.85
C SER A 39 2.05 34.33 2.85
N ALA A 40 1.45 34.57 1.69
CA ALA A 40 1.37 33.55 0.64
C ALA A 40 2.76 33.15 0.16
N MET A 41 3.14 31.88 0.40
CA MET A 41 4.35 31.25 -0.13
C MET A 41 5.67 31.97 0.16
N TYR A 42 5.78 32.64 1.32
CA TYR A 42 7.09 33.16 1.74
C TYR A 42 8.04 32.01 2.08
N ILE A 43 9.20 31.99 1.44
CA ILE A 43 10.23 30.97 1.63
C ILE A 43 11.32 31.55 2.53
N SER A 44 11.58 30.87 3.63
CA SER A 44 12.69 31.16 4.54
C SER A 44 13.65 29.97 4.62
N GLY A 45 14.89 30.24 5.03
CA GLY A 45 15.95 29.26 5.16
C GLY A 45 17.00 29.72 6.15
N ALA A 46 18.02 28.89 6.39
CA ALA A 46 19.16 29.29 7.21
C ALA A 46 19.98 30.36 6.48
N PRO A 47 20.38 31.47 7.14
CA PRO A 47 21.22 32.49 6.52
C PRO A 47 22.59 31.91 6.17
N ASP A 48 23.10 32.25 4.98
CA ASP A 48 24.41 31.81 4.53
C ASP A 48 24.98 32.84 3.54
N ASN A 49 26.17 33.37 3.86
CA ASN A 49 26.80 34.46 3.10
C ASN A 49 27.25 34.05 1.70
N ARG A 50 27.20 32.76 1.34
CA ARG A 50 27.45 32.28 -0.02
C ARG A 50 26.30 32.56 -0.98
N TRP A 51 25.15 33.03 -0.47
CA TRP A 51 23.96 33.36 -1.24
C TRP A 51 23.73 34.87 -1.31
N SER A 52 23.32 35.36 -2.47
CA SER A 52 22.89 36.75 -2.64
C SER A 52 21.40 36.87 -2.34
N ASN A 53 21.01 37.71 -1.38
CA ASN A 53 19.60 37.95 -1.05
C ASN A 53 18.81 38.59 -2.20
N ASP A 54 19.48 39.37 -3.05
CA ASP A 54 18.87 39.96 -4.24
C ASP A 54 18.51 38.87 -5.26
N ASP A 55 19.37 37.85 -5.40
CA ASP A 55 19.11 36.71 -6.27
C ASP A 55 18.05 35.76 -5.66
N LEU A 56 18.10 35.54 -4.34
CA LEU A 56 17.14 34.70 -3.63
C LEU A 56 15.69 35.25 -3.68
N HIS A 57 15.50 36.56 -3.88
CA HIS A 57 14.16 37.13 -4.09
C HIS A 57 13.44 36.53 -5.30
N ASN A 58 14.17 35.98 -6.27
CA ASN A 58 13.58 35.31 -7.43
C ASN A 58 12.81 34.04 -7.06
N LEU A 59 13.05 33.43 -5.89
CA LEU A 59 12.25 32.29 -5.41
C LEU A 59 10.75 32.63 -5.30
N GLY A 60 10.41 33.89 -5.03
CA GLY A 60 9.03 34.37 -4.95
C GLY A 60 8.29 34.37 -6.29
N GLN A 61 8.98 34.17 -7.42
CA GLN A 61 8.35 34.06 -8.74
C GLN A 61 7.70 32.69 -8.98
N VAL A 62 8.03 31.67 -8.17
CA VAL A 62 7.44 30.34 -8.31
C VAL A 62 6.00 30.37 -7.78
N PRO A 63 4.98 30.12 -8.61
CA PRO A 63 3.60 30.21 -8.17
C PRO A 63 3.25 29.04 -7.25
N ALA A 64 2.33 29.25 -6.30
CA ALA A 64 1.84 28.18 -5.43
C ALA A 64 1.31 26.95 -6.21
N SER A 65 0.76 27.17 -7.40
CA SER A 65 0.25 26.12 -8.29
C SER A 65 1.34 25.21 -8.88
N ALA A 66 2.61 25.65 -8.84
CA ALA A 66 3.76 24.81 -9.19
C ALA A 66 4.08 23.78 -8.10
N PHE A 67 3.53 23.93 -6.89
CA PHE A 67 3.70 22.98 -5.82
C PHE A 67 2.54 21.97 -5.77
N GLU A 68 2.83 20.82 -5.19
CA GLU A 68 1.86 19.82 -4.79
C GLU A 68 1.96 19.57 -3.29
N VAL A 69 0.83 19.25 -2.67
CA VAL A 69 0.81 18.76 -1.29
C VAL A 69 1.26 17.31 -1.31
N VAL A 70 2.30 17.00 -0.55
CA VAL A 70 2.76 15.63 -0.37
C VAL A 70 1.84 14.96 0.65
N GLU A 71 1.10 13.95 0.19
CA GLU A 71 0.31 13.11 1.07
C GLU A 71 1.23 12.39 2.06
N MET A 72 0.98 12.59 3.35
CA MET A 72 1.73 11.94 4.42
C MET A 72 0.87 10.80 4.98
N ASN A 73 1.28 9.56 4.73
CA ASN A 73 0.63 8.41 5.34
C ASN A 73 0.76 8.45 6.88
N PRO A 74 -0.16 7.82 7.62
CA PRO A 74 -0.05 7.71 9.07
C PRO A 74 1.31 7.12 9.46
N VAL A 75 1.97 7.75 10.43
CA VAL A 75 3.11 7.12 11.09
C VAL A 75 2.55 6.02 11.98
N TYR A 76 2.75 4.76 11.61
CA TYR A 76 2.41 3.64 12.46
C TYR A 76 3.41 3.51 13.61
N THR A 77 2.87 3.41 14.80
CA THR A 77 3.52 3.25 16.10
C THR A 77 2.84 2.09 16.81
N GLN A 78 3.40 1.60 17.92
CA GLN A 78 2.68 0.63 18.76
C GLN A 78 1.29 1.14 19.18
N ALA A 79 1.10 2.46 19.31
CA ALA A 79 -0.14 3.05 19.79
C ALA A 79 -1.24 3.17 18.71
N ASN A 80 -0.90 3.16 17.43
CA ASN A 80 -1.87 3.38 16.34
C ASN A 80 -1.74 2.38 15.19
N VAL A 81 -0.94 1.32 15.35
CA VAL A 81 -1.02 0.16 14.46
C VAL A 81 -2.44 -0.43 14.56
N PRO A 82 -3.13 -0.68 13.44
CA PRO A 82 -4.46 -1.28 13.48
C PRO A 82 -4.45 -2.60 14.24
N GLN A 83 -5.27 -2.71 15.28
CA GLN A 83 -5.46 -3.93 16.06
C GLN A 83 -6.76 -4.63 15.66
N GLY A 84 -6.73 -5.95 15.64
CA GLY A 84 -7.88 -6.79 15.31
C GLY A 84 -7.49 -8.26 15.31
N ALA A 85 -8.48 -9.12 15.07
CA ALA A 85 -8.25 -10.56 15.00
C ALA A 85 -8.00 -11.02 13.55
N ALA A 86 -7.12 -12.00 13.39
CA ALA A 86 -7.05 -12.78 12.17
C ALA A 86 -8.40 -13.48 11.89
N PRO A 87 -8.69 -13.88 10.63
CA PRO A 87 -9.94 -14.56 10.31
C PRO A 87 -10.11 -15.87 11.09
N THR A 88 -11.34 -16.32 11.32
CA THR A 88 -11.60 -17.64 11.93
C THR A 88 -12.13 -18.59 10.87
N ILE A 89 -11.51 -19.77 10.75
CA ILE A 89 -12.00 -20.86 9.90
C ILE A 89 -12.71 -21.85 10.82
N SER A 90 -14.04 -21.86 10.80
CA SER A 90 -14.85 -22.78 11.60
C SER A 90 -14.91 -24.19 10.98
N SER A 91 -14.81 -24.29 9.65
CA SER A 91 -14.75 -25.58 8.96
C SER A 91 -14.08 -25.46 7.60
N PHE A 92 -13.44 -26.57 7.18
CA PHE A 92 -12.98 -26.79 5.81
C PHE A 92 -13.06 -28.30 5.51
N THR A 93 -13.96 -28.69 4.61
CA THR A 93 -14.33 -30.09 4.36
C THR A 93 -14.38 -30.40 2.87
N THR A 94 -14.37 -31.70 2.55
CA THR A 94 -14.56 -32.23 1.21
C THR A 94 -15.85 -33.06 1.16
N SER A 95 -16.57 -33.04 0.04
CA SER A 95 -17.72 -33.91 -0.20
C SER A 95 -17.34 -35.38 -0.30
N ALA A 96 -16.11 -35.68 -0.73
CA ALA A 96 -15.59 -37.03 -0.89
C ALA A 96 -14.08 -37.06 -0.56
N PRO A 97 -13.66 -37.77 0.51
CA PRO A 97 -12.25 -37.85 0.89
C PRO A 97 -11.44 -38.82 0.00
N SER A 98 -12.11 -39.69 -0.76
CA SER A 98 -11.49 -40.59 -1.74
C SER A 98 -12.36 -40.66 -2.98
N VAL A 99 -11.76 -40.48 -4.16
CA VAL A 99 -12.45 -40.50 -5.45
C VAL A 99 -11.59 -41.15 -6.53
N SER A 100 -12.24 -41.68 -7.58
CA SER A 100 -11.50 -42.09 -8.79
C SER A 100 -11.05 -40.88 -9.59
N ALA A 101 -9.92 -41.00 -10.29
CA ALA A 101 -9.42 -39.95 -11.18
C ALA A 101 -10.51 -39.45 -12.16
N GLY A 102 -10.63 -38.13 -12.30
CA GLY A 102 -11.64 -37.49 -13.15
C GLY A 102 -12.99 -37.23 -12.47
N THR A 103 -13.18 -37.66 -11.23
CA THR A 103 -14.41 -37.39 -10.45
C THR A 103 -14.37 -35.99 -9.84
N GLY A 104 -15.43 -35.20 -10.02
CA GLY A 104 -15.58 -33.89 -9.37
C GLY A 104 -15.77 -34.01 -7.86
N VAL A 105 -15.12 -33.11 -7.12
CA VAL A 105 -15.17 -33.00 -5.65
C VAL A 105 -15.54 -31.57 -5.28
N THR A 106 -16.37 -31.41 -4.25
CA THR A 106 -16.68 -30.09 -3.68
C THR A 106 -15.91 -29.89 -2.38
N LEU A 107 -15.13 -28.81 -2.31
CA LEU A 107 -14.61 -28.31 -1.04
C LEU A 107 -15.59 -27.26 -0.50
N SER A 108 -15.86 -27.31 0.80
CA SER A 108 -16.76 -26.39 1.50
C SER A 108 -16.08 -25.81 2.73
N TRP A 109 -16.38 -24.55 3.06
CA TRP A 109 -15.79 -23.87 4.21
C TRP A 109 -16.76 -22.88 4.87
N SER A 110 -16.54 -22.64 6.16
CA SER A 110 -17.16 -21.56 6.93
C SER A 110 -16.06 -20.68 7.52
N VAL A 111 -16.02 -19.42 7.09
CA VAL A 111 -14.98 -18.46 7.47
C VAL A 111 -15.62 -17.14 7.87
N SER A 112 -15.14 -16.56 8.98
CA SER A 112 -15.52 -15.21 9.43
C SER A 112 -14.33 -14.27 9.42
N GLY A 113 -14.58 -13.00 9.12
CA GLY A 113 -13.57 -11.94 9.21
C GLY A 113 -12.49 -11.95 8.12
N ALA A 114 -12.61 -12.77 7.07
CA ALA A 114 -11.68 -12.78 5.96
C ALA A 114 -12.02 -11.70 4.92
N SER A 115 -11.00 -10.99 4.45
CA SER A 115 -11.09 -10.10 3.27
C SER A 115 -10.96 -10.90 1.97
N TYR A 116 -10.18 -11.98 1.97
CA TYR A 116 -10.03 -12.87 0.82
C TYR A 116 -9.66 -14.31 1.23
N LEU A 117 -9.90 -15.23 0.30
CA LEU A 117 -9.69 -16.68 0.46
C LEU A 117 -8.88 -17.26 -0.71
N ILE A 118 -7.95 -18.16 -0.40
CA ILE A 118 -7.17 -18.92 -1.40
C ILE A 118 -7.17 -20.39 -1.00
N VAL A 119 -7.38 -21.29 -1.96
CA VAL A 119 -7.19 -22.73 -1.77
C VAL A 119 -5.99 -23.20 -2.61
N SER A 120 -4.92 -23.61 -1.93
CA SER A 120 -3.66 -24.09 -2.53
C SER A 120 -3.62 -25.62 -2.49
N PRO A 121 -2.92 -26.33 -3.40
CA PRO A 121 -2.02 -25.82 -4.44
C PRO A 121 -2.65 -25.35 -5.75
N GLN A 122 -3.86 -25.82 -6.09
CA GLN A 122 -4.33 -25.75 -7.49
C GLN A 122 -5.60 -24.92 -7.70
N VAL A 123 -6.40 -24.70 -6.67
CA VAL A 123 -7.73 -24.08 -6.81
C VAL A 123 -7.61 -22.56 -6.96
N GLY A 124 -6.68 -21.92 -6.25
CA GLY A 124 -6.43 -20.49 -6.33
C GLY A 124 -7.41 -19.65 -5.50
N ALA A 125 -7.63 -18.40 -5.92
CA ALA A 125 -8.50 -17.47 -5.21
C ALA A 125 -9.98 -17.88 -5.36
N VAL A 126 -10.71 -17.91 -4.25
CA VAL A 126 -12.11 -18.35 -4.20
C VAL A 126 -13.02 -17.28 -3.60
N ARG A 127 -14.30 -17.33 -3.97
CA ARG A 127 -15.38 -16.52 -3.40
C ARG A 127 -16.50 -17.45 -2.92
N GLY A 128 -17.32 -16.98 -1.99
CA GLY A 128 -18.40 -17.78 -1.41
C GLY A 128 -17.90 -18.78 -0.38
N THR A 129 -18.61 -19.91 -0.24
CA THR A 129 -18.43 -20.91 0.81
C THR A 129 -18.09 -22.31 0.30
N SER A 130 -18.01 -22.51 -1.02
CA SER A 130 -17.62 -23.79 -1.61
C SER A 130 -17.12 -23.64 -3.04
N ILE A 131 -16.44 -24.68 -3.53
CA ILE A 131 -16.02 -24.80 -4.92
C ILE A 131 -16.01 -26.27 -5.36
N ASN A 132 -16.50 -26.53 -6.56
CA ASN A 132 -16.37 -27.81 -7.23
C ASN A 132 -15.15 -27.78 -8.16
N PHE A 133 -14.33 -28.82 -8.12
CA PHE A 133 -13.15 -28.99 -8.96
C PHE A 133 -12.83 -30.50 -9.12
N THR A 134 -11.94 -30.84 -10.04
CA THR A 134 -11.56 -32.24 -10.31
C THR A 134 -10.09 -32.47 -9.93
N PRO A 135 -9.79 -33.14 -8.79
CA PRO A 135 -8.42 -33.47 -8.42
C PRO A 135 -7.84 -34.53 -9.38
N SER A 136 -6.59 -34.33 -9.80
CA SER A 136 -5.88 -35.27 -10.69
C SER A 136 -4.93 -36.23 -9.96
N GLN A 137 -4.57 -35.89 -8.71
CA GLN A 137 -3.65 -36.65 -7.87
C GLN A 137 -4.06 -36.48 -6.41
N THR A 138 -3.71 -37.46 -5.56
CA THR A 138 -3.88 -37.34 -4.11
C THR A 138 -3.20 -36.08 -3.60
N THR A 139 -3.99 -35.15 -3.06
CA THR A 139 -3.53 -33.80 -2.72
C THR A 139 -4.14 -33.35 -1.41
N THR A 140 -3.29 -32.77 -0.54
CA THR A 140 -3.75 -32.01 0.63
C THR A 140 -3.95 -30.56 0.23
N TYR A 141 -5.20 -30.11 0.27
CA TYR A 141 -5.59 -28.73 0.02
C TYR A 141 -5.49 -27.92 1.31
N THR A 142 -5.03 -26.68 1.18
CA THR A 142 -4.98 -25.71 2.29
C THR A 142 -5.82 -24.50 1.94
N LEU A 143 -6.82 -24.19 2.77
CA LEU A 143 -7.56 -22.94 2.73
C LEU A 143 -6.82 -21.88 3.54
N TYR A 144 -6.52 -20.75 2.91
CA TYR A 144 -5.94 -19.56 3.51
C TYR A 144 -7.00 -18.48 3.61
N ALA A 145 -7.34 -18.07 4.84
CA ALA A 145 -8.22 -16.94 5.11
C ALA A 145 -7.39 -15.76 5.62
N THR A 146 -7.46 -14.62 4.93
CA THR A 146 -6.61 -13.45 5.26
C THR A 146 -7.42 -12.17 5.37
N ASN A 147 -7.04 -11.31 6.32
CA ASN A 147 -7.48 -9.92 6.44
C ASN A 147 -6.28 -9.01 6.79
N GLN A 148 -6.52 -7.72 7.01
CA GLN A 148 -5.47 -6.76 7.37
C GLN A 148 -4.77 -7.05 8.72
N PHE A 149 -5.33 -7.93 9.55
CA PHE A 149 -4.83 -8.26 10.89
C PHE A 149 -4.09 -9.60 10.95
N GLY A 150 -4.22 -10.46 9.93
CA GLY A 150 -3.50 -11.73 9.90
C GLY A 150 -4.13 -12.78 8.99
N ARG A 151 -3.68 -14.02 9.20
CA ARG A 151 -4.05 -15.18 8.37
C ARG A 151 -4.29 -16.42 9.22
N SER A 152 -5.36 -17.13 8.89
CA SER A 152 -5.67 -18.46 9.42
C SER A 152 -5.67 -19.50 8.30
N THR A 153 -5.40 -20.75 8.65
CA THR A 153 -5.30 -21.86 7.69
C THR A 153 -6.03 -23.11 8.17
N ALA A 154 -6.61 -23.85 7.24
CA ALA A 154 -7.16 -25.19 7.48
C ALA A 154 -6.84 -26.12 6.31
N THR A 155 -6.71 -27.42 6.57
CA THR A 155 -6.33 -28.40 5.56
C THR A 155 -7.36 -29.51 5.41
N VAL A 156 -7.52 -30.01 4.18
CA VAL A 156 -8.30 -31.22 3.88
C VAL A 156 -7.57 -32.04 2.83
N MET A 157 -7.52 -33.36 3.00
CA MET A 157 -6.91 -34.27 2.04
C MET A 157 -7.98 -34.91 1.16
N VAL A 158 -7.69 -35.00 -0.15
CA VAL A 158 -8.49 -35.79 -1.10
C VAL A 158 -7.59 -36.83 -1.74
N SER A 159 -7.90 -38.10 -1.54
CA SER A 159 -7.23 -39.23 -2.17
C SER A 159 -7.80 -39.49 -3.56
N VAL A 160 -6.92 -39.69 -4.54
CA VAL A 160 -7.29 -40.10 -5.90
C VAL A 160 -6.82 -41.53 -6.12
N GLN A 161 -7.76 -42.42 -6.46
CA GLN A 161 -7.53 -43.85 -6.72
C GLN A 161 -7.75 -44.21 -8.19
#